data_AF-M2ULW0-F1
#
_entry.id   AF-M2ULW0-F1
#
_cell.length_a   1.000
_cell.length_b   1.000
_cell.length_c   1.000
_cell.angle_alpha   90.00
_cell.angle_beta   90.00
_cell.angle_gamma   90.00
#
_symmetry.space_group_name_H-M   'P 1'
#
loop_
_entity.id
_entity.type
_entity.pdbx_description
1 polymer ?
#
loop_
_entity_poly.entity_id
_entity_poly.type
_entity_poly.pdbx_seq_one_letter_code
_entity_poly.pdbx_strand_id
1 'polypeptide(L)'
;MPDCVRLTMLPQELIKSEDAPPQLDTPRRAASIAIIYYCQEQKLPCSFKRTSTVFGIPKSTTSDVVATHRCRRLQHSDHHDPHGHPPRFTTSDAEAITTYIRDAPFHEKSDPWQDLAERAVVVKEYRHERGAQNIQWHPKYIQRRVTRHSGIKSHKAVTKEAHSPSQINQRKAYIDRYLTERPYARDWRNVLWWDELHWMTGPRYQLDIKREPG
;
A
#
# COMPACT_ATOMS: atom_id res chain seq x y z
N MET A 1 48.19 -19.15 5.79
CA MET A 1 47.61 -19.06 7.16
C MET A 1 46.12 -18.83 7.01
N PRO A 2 45.24 -19.49 7.79
CA PRO A 2 43.81 -19.14 7.78
C PRO A 2 43.60 -17.77 8.43
N ASP A 3 42.77 -16.92 7.82
CA ASP A 3 42.46 -15.59 8.36
C ASP A 3 41.81 -15.72 9.74
N CYS A 4 42.53 -15.29 10.76
CA CYS A 4 42.07 -15.31 12.15
C CYS A 4 41.39 -13.99 12.46
N VAL A 5 40.10 -14.04 12.78
CA VAL A 5 39.36 -12.88 13.28
C VAL A 5 39.92 -12.52 14.65
N ARG A 6 40.21 -11.24 14.86
CA ARG A 6 40.66 -10.68 16.14
C ARG A 6 39.80 -9.48 16.48
N LEU A 7 39.36 -9.39 17.72
CA LEU A 7 38.80 -8.17 18.30
C LEU A 7 39.98 -7.26 18.65
N THR A 8 40.03 -6.09 18.02
CA THR A 8 41.09 -5.07 18.21
C THR A 8 40.89 -4.25 19.49
N MET A 9 39.66 -4.20 20.00
CA MET A 9 39.30 -3.63 21.30
C MET A 9 38.46 -4.63 22.07
N LEU A 10 38.46 -4.53 23.41
CA LEU A 10 37.47 -5.21 24.22
C LEU A 10 36.06 -4.76 23.78
N PRO A 11 35.13 -5.70 23.54
CA PRO A 11 33.72 -5.38 23.34
C PRO A 11 33.23 -4.45 24.46
N GLN A 12 32.54 -3.36 24.12
CA GLN A 12 31.96 -2.44 25.12
C GLN A 12 31.01 -3.18 26.08
N GLU A 13 30.46 -4.31 25.64
CA GLU A 13 29.62 -5.25 26.39
C GLU A 13 30.35 -5.97 27.55
N LEU A 14 31.69 -6.00 27.56
CA LEU A 14 32.51 -6.51 28.67
C LEU A 14 33.00 -5.38 29.60
N ILE A 15 32.79 -4.12 29.21
CA ILE A 15 33.15 -2.94 30.01
C ILE A 15 31.92 -2.57 30.84
N LYS A 16 32.00 -2.72 32.16
CA LYS A 16 30.93 -2.27 33.07
C LYS A 16 30.82 -0.75 33.01
N SER A 17 29.85 -0.26 32.26
CA SER A 17 29.42 1.14 32.22
C SER A 17 28.04 1.25 32.85
N GLU A 18 27.87 2.12 33.85
CA GLU A 18 26.60 2.30 34.56
C GLU A 18 25.57 3.06 33.70
N ASP A 19 26.02 3.84 32.71
CA ASP A 19 25.19 4.70 31.86
C ASP A 19 24.81 4.11 30.49
N ALA A 20 25.29 2.91 30.15
CA ALA A 20 25.02 2.28 28.86
C ALA A 20 24.00 1.14 29.00
N PRO A 21 22.88 1.13 28.23
CA PRO A 21 21.97 -0.01 28.24
C PRO A 21 22.72 -1.27 27.78
N PRO A 22 22.56 -2.42 28.47
CA PRO A 22 23.36 -3.61 28.23
C PRO A 22 23.09 -4.17 26.84
N GLN A 23 23.98 -3.85 25.89
CA GLN A 23 23.81 -4.10 24.45
C GLN A 23 23.78 -5.58 24.01
N LEU A 24 23.66 -6.50 24.96
CA LEU A 24 23.50 -7.96 24.82
C LEU A 24 22.03 -8.39 24.55
N ASP A 25 21.13 -7.47 24.20
CA ASP A 25 19.69 -7.71 23.93
C ASP A 25 19.35 -8.85 22.95
N THR A 26 20.33 -9.39 22.22
CA THR A 26 20.11 -10.57 21.37
C THR A 26 21.11 -11.68 21.70
N PRO A 27 20.64 -12.91 22.01
CA PRO A 27 21.52 -14.06 22.28
C PRO A 27 22.53 -14.35 21.16
N ARG A 28 22.20 -13.98 19.91
CA ARG A 28 23.08 -14.14 18.75
C ARG A 28 24.30 -13.20 18.79
N ARG A 29 24.16 -11.98 19.32
CA ARG A 29 25.28 -11.06 19.53
C ARG A 29 26.21 -11.61 20.60
N ALA A 30 25.63 -11.93 21.76
CA ALA A 30 26.32 -12.49 22.91
C ALA A 30 27.12 -13.73 22.52
N ALA A 31 26.51 -14.69 21.81
CA ALA A 31 27.18 -15.88 21.30
C ALA A 31 28.33 -15.52 20.33
N SER A 32 28.09 -14.69 19.31
CA SER A 32 29.11 -14.32 18.32
C SER A 32 30.35 -13.69 18.98
N ILE A 33 30.15 -12.78 19.94
CA ILE A 33 31.22 -12.07 20.61
C ILE A 33 31.93 -12.98 21.62
N ALA A 34 31.19 -13.73 22.44
CA ALA A 34 31.77 -14.65 23.42
C ALA A 34 32.59 -15.76 22.75
N ILE A 35 32.13 -16.32 21.62
CA ILE A 35 32.88 -17.33 20.85
C ILE A 35 34.21 -16.75 20.33
N ILE A 36 34.19 -15.56 19.74
CA ILE A 36 35.41 -14.93 19.20
C ILE A 36 36.37 -14.55 20.34
N TYR A 37 35.85 -13.98 21.42
CA TYR A 37 36.62 -13.59 22.59
C TYR A 37 37.29 -14.80 23.28
N TYR A 38 36.53 -15.87 23.54
CA TYR A 38 37.05 -17.12 24.10
C TYR A 38 38.15 -17.74 23.22
N CYS A 39 37.94 -17.79 21.89
CA CYS A 39 38.98 -18.28 20.99
C CYS A 39 40.24 -17.40 21.03
N GLN A 40 40.10 -16.07 21.21
CA GLN A 40 41.21 -15.14 21.30
C GLN A 40 42.00 -15.32 22.61
N GLU A 41 41.33 -15.50 23.76
CA GLU A 41 41.99 -15.82 25.04
C GLU A 41 42.72 -17.16 25.00
N GLN A 42 42.08 -18.20 24.49
CA GLN A 42 42.65 -19.55 24.37
C GLN A 42 43.66 -19.70 23.22
N LYS A 43 44.00 -18.61 22.50
CA LYS A 43 44.92 -18.57 21.35
C LYS A 43 44.53 -19.54 20.22
N LEU A 44 43.23 -19.84 20.07
CA LEU A 44 42.69 -20.75 19.07
C LEU A 44 42.38 -20.02 17.75
N PRO A 45 42.73 -20.59 16.57
CA PRO A 45 42.47 -19.96 15.28
C PRO A 45 40.97 -19.97 14.93
N CYS A 46 40.34 -18.80 15.08
CA CYS A 46 38.92 -18.56 14.82
C CYS A 46 38.71 -17.84 13.48
N SER A 47 37.85 -18.40 12.63
CA SER A 47 37.45 -17.78 11.35
C SER A 47 35.93 -17.80 11.21
N PHE A 48 35.35 -16.82 10.52
CA PHE A 48 33.90 -16.74 10.35
C PHE A 48 33.27 -17.97 9.65
N LYS A 49 34.06 -18.74 8.90
CA LYS A 49 33.62 -20.03 8.34
C LYS A 49 33.47 -21.07 9.45
N ARG A 50 34.46 -21.18 10.35
CA ARG A 50 34.41 -22.09 11.51
C ARG A 50 33.30 -21.72 12.48
N THR A 51 33.10 -20.42 12.78
CA THR A 51 31.99 -20.01 13.68
C THR A 51 30.63 -20.44 13.11
N SER A 52 30.45 -20.29 11.79
CA SER A 52 29.23 -20.71 11.10
C SER A 52 29.04 -22.22 11.03
N THR A 53 30.11 -23.01 10.88
CA THR A 53 30.02 -24.48 10.83
C THR A 53 29.84 -25.11 12.21
N VAL A 54 30.50 -24.59 13.26
CA VAL A 54 30.48 -25.19 14.60
C VAL A 54 29.29 -24.71 15.44
N PHE A 55 28.91 -23.43 15.33
CA PHE A 55 27.89 -22.82 16.19
C PHE A 55 26.62 -22.39 15.43
N GLY A 56 26.53 -22.68 14.12
CA GLY A 56 25.35 -22.41 13.30
C GLY A 56 25.06 -20.93 13.01
N ILE A 57 25.93 -20.00 13.42
CA ILE A 57 25.73 -18.55 13.23
C ILE A 57 26.19 -18.13 11.83
N PRO A 58 25.32 -17.58 10.96
CA PRO A 58 25.71 -17.22 9.59
C PRO A 58 26.96 -16.31 9.54
N LYS A 59 27.86 -16.59 8.59
CA LYS A 59 29.06 -15.77 8.34
C LYS A 59 28.71 -14.27 8.17
N SER A 60 27.63 -13.98 7.44
CA SER A 60 27.15 -12.60 7.23
C SER A 60 26.81 -11.92 8.55
N THR A 61 26.02 -12.55 9.41
CA THR A 61 25.68 -12.03 10.75
C THR A 61 26.90 -11.83 11.62
N THR A 62 27.82 -12.81 11.67
CA THR A 62 29.03 -12.72 12.49
C THR A 62 29.96 -11.59 12.01
N SER A 63 30.12 -11.44 10.69
CA SER A 63 30.94 -10.39 10.09
C SER A 63 30.33 -8.99 10.30
N ASP A 64 29.01 -8.85 10.18
CA ASP A 64 28.27 -7.59 10.36
C ASP A 64 28.34 -7.12 11.82
N VAL A 65 28.15 -8.04 12.78
CA VAL A 65 28.29 -7.78 14.22
C VAL A 65 29.70 -7.32 14.59
N VAL A 66 30.74 -7.97 14.06
CA VAL A 66 32.14 -7.60 14.35
C VAL A 66 32.52 -6.28 13.67
N ALA A 67 32.04 -6.01 12.45
CA ALA A 67 32.40 -4.79 11.72
C ALA A 67 31.67 -3.53 12.21
N THR A 68 30.40 -3.66 12.60
CA THR A 68 29.55 -2.50 12.96
C THR A 68 29.41 -2.29 14.47
N HIS A 69 29.84 -3.25 15.29
CA HIS A 69 29.50 -3.35 16.72
C HIS A 69 27.98 -3.22 16.99
N ARG A 70 27.15 -3.62 16.02
CA ARG A 70 25.69 -3.61 16.12
C ARG A 70 25.16 -4.96 15.67
N CYS A 71 24.13 -5.45 16.35
CA CYS A 71 23.39 -6.58 15.82
C CYS A 71 22.43 -6.10 14.72
N ARG A 72 22.24 -6.91 13.68
CA ARG A 72 21.07 -6.73 12.80
C ARG A 72 19.83 -6.79 13.66
N ARG A 73 19.11 -5.66 13.74
CA ARG A 73 17.85 -5.53 14.45
C ARG A 73 16.92 -6.64 13.97
N LEU A 74 16.42 -7.45 14.89
CA LEU A 74 15.27 -8.32 14.60
C LEU A 74 14.15 -7.41 14.09
N GLN A 75 13.42 -7.84 13.06
CA GLN A 75 12.32 -7.06 12.46
C GLN A 75 11.10 -6.89 13.40
N HIS A 76 11.27 -7.24 14.68
CA HIS A 76 10.28 -7.34 15.76
C HIS A 76 10.87 -6.85 17.09
N SER A 77 11.60 -5.73 17.10
CA SER A 77 12.00 -5.05 18.34
C SER A 77 10.96 -3.99 18.73
N ASP A 78 10.47 -4.01 19.97
CA ASP A 78 9.45 -3.05 20.45
C ASP A 78 9.96 -1.60 20.60
N HIS A 79 11.27 -1.37 20.47
CA HIS A 79 11.82 -0.02 20.43
C HIS A 79 11.38 0.72 19.17
N HIS A 80 10.75 1.88 19.38
CA HIS A 80 10.29 2.79 18.35
C HIS A 80 11.39 3.08 17.31
N ASP A 81 11.09 2.95 16.03
CA ASP A 81 12.03 3.35 14.98
C ASP A 81 12.02 4.89 14.87
N PRO A 82 13.16 5.60 14.98
CA PRO A 82 13.20 7.05 14.76
C PRO A 82 12.98 7.40 13.28
N HIS A 83 13.23 6.44 12.37
CA HIS A 83 12.72 6.46 11.02
C HIS A 83 11.23 6.06 11.07
N GLY A 84 10.38 7.01 11.43
CA GLY A 84 8.94 6.79 11.57
C GLY A 84 8.38 6.07 10.34
N HIS A 85 7.44 5.15 10.57
CA HIS A 85 6.79 4.43 9.47
C HIS A 85 6.35 5.40 8.37
N PRO A 86 6.55 5.05 7.08
CA PRO A 86 6.06 5.89 6.00
C PRO A 86 4.57 6.16 6.24
N PRO A 87 4.11 7.41 6.08
CA PRO A 87 2.77 7.81 6.45
C PRO A 87 1.75 6.82 5.89
N ARG A 88 0.75 6.46 6.68
CA ARG A 88 -0.25 5.47 6.28
C ARG A 88 -1.53 6.19 5.94
N PHE A 89 -1.96 6.09 4.68
CA PHE A 89 -3.31 6.46 4.25
C PHE A 89 -4.32 5.75 5.17
N THR A 90 -5.02 6.52 5.99
CA THR A 90 -5.90 6.07 7.07
C THR A 90 -7.29 5.67 6.57
N THR A 91 -8.17 5.26 7.47
CA THR A 91 -9.61 5.12 7.18
C THR A 91 -10.29 6.49 7.08
N SER A 92 -9.91 7.45 7.91
CA SER A 92 -10.40 8.84 7.85
C SER A 92 -10.11 9.48 6.48
N ASP A 93 -8.95 9.17 5.89
CA ASP A 93 -8.59 9.64 4.55
C ASP A 93 -9.49 9.02 3.45
N ALA A 94 -9.85 7.73 3.61
CA ALA A 94 -10.78 7.06 2.70
C ALA A 94 -12.21 7.62 2.81
N GLU A 95 -12.60 7.98 4.03
CA GLU A 95 -13.89 8.58 4.36
C GLU A 95 -13.99 10.01 3.83
N ALA A 96 -12.98 10.85 4.04
CA ALA A 96 -12.89 12.21 3.50
C ALA A 96 -13.07 12.25 1.97
N ILE A 97 -12.37 11.37 1.23
CA ILE A 97 -12.55 11.25 -0.23
C ILE A 97 -13.94 10.74 -0.58
N THR A 98 -14.49 9.79 0.18
CA THR A 98 -15.85 9.27 -0.07
C THR A 98 -16.91 10.35 0.11
N THR A 99 -16.79 11.17 1.15
CA THR A 99 -17.68 12.30 1.45
C THR A 99 -17.54 13.37 0.36
N TYR A 100 -16.32 13.75 0.00
CA TYR A 100 -16.08 14.71 -1.09
C TYR A 100 -16.68 14.23 -2.42
N ILE A 101 -16.54 12.94 -2.81
CA ILE A 101 -17.18 12.39 -4.03
C ILE A 101 -18.73 12.45 -3.96
N ARG A 102 -19.34 12.38 -2.78
CA ARG A 102 -20.80 12.52 -2.62
C ARG A 102 -21.24 13.97 -2.79
N ASP A 103 -20.50 14.92 -2.24
CA ASP A 103 -20.94 16.31 -2.11
C ASP A 103 -20.44 17.23 -3.24
N ALA A 104 -19.35 16.85 -3.93
CA ALA A 104 -18.77 17.62 -5.02
C ALA A 104 -19.75 17.84 -6.20
N PRO A 105 -19.63 18.94 -6.95
CA PRO A 105 -20.43 19.17 -8.15
C PRO A 105 -20.09 18.16 -9.25
N PHE A 106 -21.02 17.93 -10.18
CA PHE A 106 -20.98 16.77 -11.09
C PHE A 106 -19.66 16.63 -11.88
N HIS A 107 -19.12 17.74 -12.39
CA HIS A 107 -17.92 17.75 -13.22
C HIS A 107 -16.67 17.29 -12.44
N GLU A 108 -16.59 17.61 -11.15
CA GLU A 108 -15.48 17.22 -10.28
C GLU A 108 -15.50 15.73 -9.93
N LYS A 109 -16.67 15.07 -9.99
CA LYS A 109 -16.81 13.62 -9.77
C LYS A 109 -16.18 12.75 -10.87
N SER A 110 -15.58 13.36 -11.89
CA SER A 110 -14.82 12.69 -12.96
C SER A 110 -13.31 12.70 -12.69
N ASP A 111 -12.84 13.57 -11.80
CA ASP A 111 -11.44 13.94 -11.74
C ASP A 111 -10.56 12.78 -11.24
N PRO A 112 -9.28 12.71 -11.63
CA PRO A 112 -8.38 11.65 -11.19
C PRO A 112 -8.39 11.42 -9.67
N TRP A 113 -8.17 10.18 -9.23
CA TRP A 113 -8.11 9.82 -7.80
C TRP A 113 -7.15 10.69 -6.98
N GLN A 114 -6.09 11.22 -7.61
CA GLN A 114 -5.13 12.12 -6.98
C GLN A 114 -5.76 13.49 -6.70
N ASP A 115 -6.34 14.13 -7.72
CA ASP A 115 -7.03 15.41 -7.65
C ASP A 115 -8.18 15.39 -6.63
N LEU A 116 -8.93 14.28 -6.58
CA LEU A 116 -9.96 14.04 -5.55
C LEU A 116 -9.37 13.96 -4.13
N ALA A 117 -8.19 13.37 -3.96
CA ALA A 117 -7.51 13.29 -2.67
C ALA A 117 -6.89 14.62 -2.25
N GLU A 118 -6.46 15.44 -3.19
CA GLU A 118 -5.97 16.81 -2.95
C GLU A 118 -7.13 17.71 -2.51
N ARG A 119 -8.27 17.69 -3.21
CA ARG A 119 -9.45 18.48 -2.84
C ARG A 119 -10.16 17.99 -1.58
N ALA A 120 -10.09 16.69 -1.28
CA ALA A 120 -10.51 16.13 0.01
C ALA A 120 -9.50 16.39 1.15
N VAL A 121 -8.42 17.15 0.92
CA VAL A 121 -7.40 17.54 1.92
C VAL A 121 -6.67 16.33 2.55
N VAL A 122 -6.59 15.21 1.80
CA VAL A 122 -5.89 13.98 2.21
C VAL A 122 -4.41 14.00 1.84
N VAL A 123 -4.04 14.73 0.80
CA VAL A 123 -2.64 14.96 0.43
C VAL A 123 -2.09 16.10 1.29
N LYS A 124 -1.27 15.76 2.28
CA LYS A 124 -0.68 16.73 3.19
C LYS A 124 0.44 17.52 2.52
N GLU A 125 0.25 18.82 2.33
CA GLU A 125 1.35 19.75 2.10
C GLU A 125 2.22 19.84 3.37
N TYR A 126 3.43 19.29 3.31
CA TYR A 126 4.47 19.59 4.32
C TYR A 126 5.23 20.85 3.88
N ARG A 127 4.57 22.01 3.94
CA ARG A 127 5.30 23.28 3.97
C ARG A 127 6.07 23.32 5.29
N HIS A 128 7.40 23.28 5.23
CA HIS A 128 8.33 24.01 6.11
C HIS A 128 9.81 23.77 5.73
N GLU A 129 10.14 22.72 4.98
CA GLU A 129 11.53 22.41 4.59
C GLU A 129 11.78 22.62 3.09
N ARG A 130 12.90 23.29 2.75
CA ARG A 130 13.33 23.49 1.35
C ARG A 130 13.65 22.14 0.72
N GLY A 131 12.79 21.70 -0.22
CA GLY A 131 12.96 20.44 -0.95
C GLY A 131 12.00 19.32 -0.54
N ALA A 132 11.13 19.54 0.45
CA ALA A 132 10.07 18.60 0.77
C ALA A 132 9.08 18.47 -0.42
N GLN A 133 9.01 17.28 -1.02
CA GLN A 133 7.98 16.95 -2.00
C GLN A 133 6.68 16.56 -1.29
N ASN A 134 5.54 16.99 -1.80
CA ASN A 134 4.23 16.58 -1.30
C ASN A 134 4.11 15.04 -1.35
N ILE A 135 3.54 14.43 -0.31
CA ILE A 135 3.31 12.98 -0.27
C ILE A 135 2.13 12.64 -1.18
N GLN A 136 2.43 12.46 -2.47
CA GLN A 136 1.44 12.01 -3.45
C GLN A 136 1.21 10.51 -3.29
N TRP A 137 -0.06 10.11 -3.20
CA TRP A 137 -0.43 8.70 -3.16
C TRP A 137 -0.57 8.19 -4.60
N HIS A 138 -0.01 7.02 -4.90
CA HIS A 138 -0.24 6.42 -6.21
C HIS A 138 -1.75 6.20 -6.45
N PRO A 139 -2.36 6.63 -7.57
CA PRO A 139 -3.82 6.58 -7.78
C PRO A 139 -4.49 5.22 -7.50
N LYS A 140 -3.87 4.11 -7.94
CA LYS A 140 -4.34 2.74 -7.63
C LYS A 140 -4.37 2.40 -6.13
N TYR A 141 -3.55 3.06 -5.31
CA TYR A 141 -3.54 2.88 -3.86
C TYR A 141 -4.74 3.59 -3.22
N ILE A 142 -4.96 4.87 -3.57
CA ILE A 142 -6.17 5.63 -3.19
C ILE A 142 -7.43 4.83 -3.54
N GLN A 143 -7.56 4.43 -4.81
CA GLN A 143 -8.67 3.62 -5.30
C GLN A 143 -8.92 2.37 -4.44
N ARG A 144 -7.88 1.58 -4.14
CA ARG A 144 -8.00 0.36 -3.32
C ARG A 144 -8.46 0.66 -1.88
N ARG A 145 -7.99 1.76 -1.28
CA ARG A 145 -8.36 2.15 0.10
C ARG A 145 -9.81 2.65 0.14
N VAL A 146 -10.21 3.53 -0.78
CA VAL A 146 -11.59 4.02 -0.92
C VAL A 146 -12.55 2.87 -1.24
N THR A 147 -12.24 2.02 -2.23
CA THR A 147 -13.05 0.83 -2.57
C THR A 147 -13.28 -0.08 -1.36
N ARG A 148 -12.24 -0.31 -0.53
CA ARG A 148 -12.36 -1.17 0.66
C ARG A 148 -13.23 -0.55 1.75
N HIS A 149 -13.31 0.78 1.83
CA HIS A 149 -14.09 1.49 2.84
C HIS A 149 -15.54 1.72 2.40
N SER A 150 -15.77 2.24 1.19
CA SER A 150 -17.09 2.69 0.71
C SER A 150 -17.68 1.88 -0.46
N GLY A 151 -16.95 0.87 -0.96
CA GLY A 151 -17.37 0.07 -2.11
C GLY A 151 -17.20 0.75 -3.47
N ILE A 152 -16.83 2.04 -3.51
CA ILE A 152 -16.67 2.82 -4.75
C ILE A 152 -15.43 2.33 -5.51
N LYS A 153 -15.65 1.47 -6.53
CA LYS A 153 -14.59 0.92 -7.40
C LYS A 153 -14.07 1.91 -8.44
N SER A 154 -14.96 2.75 -8.95
CA SER A 154 -14.66 3.78 -9.95
C SER A 154 -15.70 4.89 -9.86
N HIS A 155 -15.23 6.13 -9.82
CA HIS A 155 -16.02 7.31 -10.15
C HIS A 155 -15.75 7.66 -11.62
N LYS A 156 -16.79 7.78 -12.42
CA LYS A 156 -16.73 8.34 -13.78
C LYS A 156 -18.00 9.13 -14.01
N ALA A 157 -17.88 10.44 -14.08
CA ALA A 157 -18.95 11.33 -14.44
C ALA A 157 -19.13 11.34 -15.97
N VAL A 158 -19.77 10.30 -16.49
CA VAL A 158 -20.26 10.24 -17.89
C VAL A 158 -21.34 11.31 -18.09
N THR A 159 -21.52 11.90 -19.27
CA THR A 159 -22.64 12.84 -19.50
C THR A 159 -23.89 12.16 -20.08
N LYS A 160 -25.05 12.55 -19.55
CA LYS A 160 -26.38 12.19 -20.05
C LYS A 160 -26.61 12.96 -21.37
N GLU A 161 -26.75 12.28 -22.52
CA GLU A 161 -27.23 13.00 -23.71
C GLU A 161 -28.66 13.48 -23.47
N ALA A 162 -28.92 14.78 -23.57
CA ALA A 162 -30.24 15.35 -23.34
C ALA A 162 -31.31 14.74 -24.24
N HIS A 163 -32.42 14.27 -23.66
CA HIS A 163 -33.57 13.77 -24.42
C HIS A 163 -34.51 14.95 -24.54
N SER A 164 -34.94 15.26 -25.75
CA SER A 164 -36.01 16.23 -25.93
C SER A 164 -37.25 15.80 -25.12
N PRO A 165 -38.06 16.75 -24.62
CA PRO A 165 -39.34 16.42 -23.99
C PRO A 165 -40.23 15.51 -24.85
N SER A 166 -40.12 15.58 -26.18
CA SER A 166 -40.80 14.65 -27.10
C SER A 166 -40.30 13.21 -27.00
N GLN A 167 -38.98 12.98 -26.94
CA GLN A 167 -38.40 11.64 -26.72
C GLN A 167 -38.79 11.08 -25.36
N ILE A 168 -38.83 11.90 -24.30
CA ILE A 168 -39.30 11.49 -22.97
C ILE A 168 -40.77 11.05 -23.03
N ASN A 169 -41.64 11.85 -23.66
CA ASN A 169 -43.06 11.56 -23.76
C ASN A 169 -43.36 10.31 -24.62
N GLN A 170 -42.66 10.14 -25.74
CA GLN A 170 -42.76 8.93 -26.57
C GLN A 170 -42.36 7.66 -25.79
N ARG A 171 -41.28 7.73 -25.00
CA ARG A 171 -40.83 6.60 -24.17
C ARG A 171 -41.82 6.28 -23.04
N LYS A 172 -42.42 7.29 -22.40
CA LYS A 172 -43.50 7.08 -21.42
C LYS A 172 -44.72 6.40 -22.05
N ALA A 173 -45.24 6.96 -23.14
CA ALA A 173 -46.39 6.39 -23.84
C ALA A 173 -46.15 4.94 -24.33
N TYR A 174 -44.92 4.61 -24.76
CA TYR A 174 -44.53 3.24 -25.07
C TYR A 174 -44.58 2.34 -23.82
N ILE A 175 -43.98 2.76 -22.71
CA ILE A 175 -43.98 2.01 -21.44
C ILE A 175 -45.42 1.77 -20.96
N ASP A 176 -46.25 2.81 -20.89
CA ASP A 176 -47.63 2.74 -20.41
C ASP A 176 -48.47 1.78 -21.25
N ARG A 177 -48.31 1.83 -22.59
CA ARG A 177 -48.98 0.90 -23.51
C ARG A 177 -48.57 -0.54 -23.25
N TYR A 178 -47.27 -0.84 -23.19
CA TYR A 178 -46.82 -2.22 -23.00
C TYR A 178 -47.05 -2.77 -21.60
N LEU A 179 -47.08 -1.93 -20.55
CA LEU A 179 -47.52 -2.34 -19.21
C LEU A 179 -49.04 -2.66 -19.18
N THR A 180 -49.83 -1.99 -20.01
CA THR A 180 -51.27 -2.29 -20.17
C THR A 180 -51.49 -3.58 -20.99
N GLU A 181 -50.74 -3.77 -22.07
CA GLU A 181 -50.81 -4.96 -22.93
C GLU A 181 -50.21 -6.22 -22.28
N ARG A 182 -49.20 -6.07 -21.39
CA ARG A 182 -48.42 -7.16 -20.78
C ARG A 182 -48.17 -6.92 -19.28
N PRO A 183 -49.22 -6.89 -18.44
CA PRO A 183 -49.11 -6.52 -17.03
C PRO A 183 -48.34 -7.53 -16.16
N TYR A 184 -48.18 -8.78 -16.57
CA TYR A 184 -47.51 -9.82 -15.76
C TYR A 184 -46.21 -10.30 -16.42
N ALA A 185 -45.20 -10.63 -15.60
CA ALA A 185 -43.89 -11.10 -16.08
C ALA A 185 -43.93 -12.33 -17.00
N ARG A 186 -44.99 -13.15 -16.93
CA ARG A 186 -45.20 -14.29 -17.83
C ARG A 186 -45.52 -13.87 -19.27
N ASP A 187 -46.14 -12.71 -19.46
CA ASP A 187 -46.60 -12.18 -20.76
C ASP A 187 -45.41 -11.66 -21.60
N TRP A 188 -44.25 -11.49 -20.97
CA TRP A 188 -42.98 -11.09 -21.58
C TRP A 188 -42.14 -12.27 -22.06
N ARG A 189 -42.46 -13.51 -21.68
CA ARG A 189 -41.69 -14.73 -22.07
C ARG A 189 -41.66 -14.98 -23.58
N ASN A 190 -42.66 -14.46 -24.31
CA ASN A 190 -42.78 -14.58 -25.76
C ASN A 190 -42.25 -13.34 -26.49
N VAL A 191 -41.53 -12.44 -25.83
CA VAL A 191 -40.85 -11.30 -26.47
C VAL A 191 -39.43 -11.71 -26.85
N LEU A 192 -39.17 -11.78 -28.15
CA LEU A 192 -37.82 -11.91 -28.69
C LEU A 192 -37.20 -10.51 -28.80
N TRP A 193 -36.05 -10.32 -28.15
CA TRP A 193 -35.23 -9.11 -28.27
C TRP A 193 -34.04 -9.40 -29.18
N TRP A 194 -33.80 -8.51 -30.14
CA TRP A 194 -32.65 -8.54 -31.04
C TRP A 194 -32.07 -7.14 -31.12
N ASP A 195 -30.75 -7.04 -31.07
CA ASP A 195 -30.00 -5.79 -31.13
C ASP A 195 -28.65 -6.07 -31.80
N GLU A 196 -28.09 -5.07 -32.49
CA GLU A 196 -26.87 -5.22 -33.29
C GLU A 196 -25.63 -4.78 -32.50
N LEU A 197 -24.81 -5.75 -32.09
CA LEU A 197 -23.59 -5.50 -31.35
C LEU A 197 -22.35 -5.59 -32.25
N HIS A 198 -21.69 -4.46 -32.46
CA HIS A 198 -20.44 -4.39 -33.23
C HIS A 198 -19.25 -4.84 -32.38
N TRP A 199 -18.65 -5.99 -32.71
CA TRP A 199 -17.44 -6.52 -32.06
C TRP A 199 -16.17 -6.11 -32.83
N MET A 200 -15.26 -5.37 -32.20
CA MET A 200 -13.94 -5.07 -32.77
C MET A 200 -12.89 -6.07 -32.27
N THR A 201 -12.24 -6.79 -33.18
CA THR A 201 -11.21 -7.82 -32.89
C THR A 201 -9.80 -7.23 -32.69
N GLY A 202 -9.68 -6.11 -31.99
CA GLY A 202 -8.41 -5.45 -31.65
C GLY A 202 -8.21 -5.32 -30.13
N PRO A 203 -6.96 -5.27 -29.63
CA PRO A 203 -6.69 -5.15 -28.20
C PRO A 203 -7.05 -3.75 -27.69
N ARG A 204 -8.27 -3.57 -27.17
CA ARG A 204 -8.73 -2.32 -26.55
C ARG A 204 -9.32 -2.55 -25.16
N TYR A 205 -8.56 -2.13 -24.13
CA TYR A 205 -9.10 -1.87 -22.80
C TYR A 205 -9.84 -0.53 -22.81
N GLN A 206 -11.12 -0.52 -23.20
CA GLN A 206 -11.96 0.65 -22.96
C GLN A 206 -13.36 0.21 -22.57
N LEU A 207 -13.81 0.71 -21.41
CA LEU A 207 -15.04 0.31 -20.76
C LEU A 207 -15.96 1.52 -20.73
N ASP A 208 -16.84 1.56 -21.72
CA ASP A 208 -17.83 2.62 -21.90
C ASP A 208 -19.02 2.39 -20.98
N ILE A 209 -19.39 3.44 -20.26
CA ILE A 209 -20.59 3.50 -19.44
C ILE A 209 -21.43 4.61 -20.05
N LYS A 210 -22.69 4.32 -20.38
CA LYS A 210 -23.62 5.25 -21.04
C LYS A 210 -24.44 6.04 -20.03
N ARG A 211 -24.94 7.22 -20.42
CA ARG A 211 -25.89 8.01 -19.62
C ARG A 211 -26.96 8.70 -20.47
N GLU A 212 -27.99 9.17 -19.75
CA GLU A 212 -29.39 9.27 -20.16
C GLU A 212 -30.23 10.16 -19.20
N PRO A 213 -31.10 11.09 -19.60
CA PRO A 213 -30.95 12.13 -20.60
C PRO A 213 -31.50 13.48 -20.07
N GLY A 214 -30.66 14.52 -20.02
CA GLY A 214 -31.05 15.88 -19.57
C GLY A 214 -32.02 16.64 -20.46
#